data_AF-A0A3M4JTA1-F1
#
_entry.id   AF-A0A3M4JTA1-F1
#
_cell.length_a   1.000
_cell.length_b   1.000
_cell.length_c   1.000
_cell.angle_alpha   90.00
_cell.angle_beta   90.00
_cell.angle_gamma   90.00
#
_symmetry.space_group_name_H-M   'P 1'
#
loop_
_entity.id
_entity.type
_entity.pdbx_description
1 polymer ?
#
loop_
_entity_poly.entity_id
_entity_poly.type
_entity_poly.pdbx_seq_one_letter_code
_entity_poly.pdbx_strand_id
1 'polypeptide(L)'
;MLNEPMLDYIDKAQVYLAAREKRKIGSLLNDTVGKHLPRLFKLYNYKHLIGLAEHEYGQIDFHISQIRTLSASNYVERFSSIKIPVLFINGEKDEYTTVEDARMFSNYIAKSSFNVVPDTGHFLDLESKAAWHHSQKTALSFLGTEASQQVWPSVTAMA
;
A
#
# COMPACT_ATOMS: atom_id res chain seq x y z
N MET A 1 11.18 1.02 -11.32
CA MET A 1 10.33 1.69 -12.35
C MET A 1 8.90 1.29 -12.08
N LEU A 2 7.92 2.07 -12.54
CA LEU A 2 6.52 1.65 -12.44
C LEU A 2 6.27 0.52 -13.44
N ASN A 3 5.58 -0.52 -12.99
CA ASN A 3 5.18 -1.62 -13.84
C ASN A 3 3.97 -1.22 -14.72
N GLU A 4 3.65 -2.06 -15.70
CA GLU A 4 2.59 -1.79 -16.67
C GLU A 4 1.19 -1.66 -16.02
N PRO A 5 0.75 -2.54 -15.09
CA PRO A 5 -0.52 -2.36 -14.38
C PRO A 5 -0.65 -1.02 -13.64
N MET A 6 0.41 -0.58 -12.96
CA MET A 6 0.42 0.71 -12.25
C MET A 6 0.38 1.90 -13.21
N LEU A 7 1.07 1.82 -14.35
CA LEU A 7 1.01 2.85 -15.39
C LEU A 7 -0.40 2.96 -15.99
N ASP A 8 -1.04 1.84 -16.34
CA ASP A 8 -2.41 1.83 -16.86
C ASP A 8 -3.42 2.39 -15.83
N TYR A 9 -3.29 2.02 -14.56
CA TYR A 9 -4.09 2.59 -13.47
C TYR A 9 -3.95 4.11 -13.39
N ILE A 10 -2.72 4.61 -13.41
CA ILE A 10 -2.41 6.05 -13.35
C ILE A 10 -2.98 6.78 -14.56
N ASP A 11 -2.75 6.28 -15.77
CA ASP A 11 -3.21 6.92 -17.01
C ASP A 11 -4.74 6.99 -17.05
N LYS A 12 -5.45 5.91 -16.66
CA LYS A 12 -6.92 5.90 -16.53
C LYS A 12 -7.40 6.90 -15.47
N ALA A 13 -6.73 6.96 -14.33
CA ALA A 13 -7.09 7.89 -13.26
C ALA A 13 -6.99 9.36 -13.74
N GLN A 14 -5.92 9.72 -14.46
CA GLN A 14 -5.75 11.06 -15.03
C GLN A 14 -6.86 11.41 -16.03
N VAL A 15 -7.21 10.47 -16.92
CA VAL A 15 -8.32 10.66 -17.89
C VAL A 15 -9.63 10.94 -17.15
N TYR A 16 -9.96 10.15 -16.13
CA TYR A 16 -11.21 10.33 -15.38
C TYR A 16 -11.20 11.60 -14.51
N LEU A 17 -10.06 12.00 -13.95
CA LEU A 17 -9.90 13.24 -13.20
C LEU A 17 -10.11 14.47 -14.11
N ALA A 18 -9.46 14.49 -15.27
CA ALA A 18 -9.60 15.57 -16.26
C ALA A 18 -11.05 15.72 -16.75
N ALA A 19 -11.75 14.59 -16.93
CA ALA A 19 -13.15 14.56 -17.33
C ALA A 19 -14.15 14.74 -16.16
N ARG A 20 -13.66 14.90 -14.92
CA ARG A 20 -14.46 14.99 -13.68
C ARG A 20 -15.43 13.83 -13.49
N GLU A 21 -15.06 12.63 -13.95
CA GLU A 21 -15.88 11.43 -13.90
C GLU A 21 -15.79 10.73 -12.54
N LYS A 22 -16.29 11.38 -11.49
CA LYS A 22 -16.21 10.96 -10.08
C LYS A 22 -16.54 9.47 -9.86
N ARG A 23 -17.60 8.97 -10.49
CA ARG A 23 -18.04 7.57 -10.36
C ARG A 23 -17.02 6.59 -10.95
N LYS A 24 -16.43 6.93 -12.10
CA LYS A 24 -15.40 6.09 -12.73
C LYS A 24 -14.11 6.08 -11.93
N ILE A 25 -13.73 7.18 -11.29
CA ILE A 25 -12.61 7.21 -10.33
C ILE A 25 -12.89 6.27 -9.16
N GLY A 26 -14.09 6.36 -8.58
CA GLY A 26 -14.51 5.48 -7.47
C GLY A 26 -14.48 3.99 -7.83
N SER A 27 -14.94 3.64 -9.04
CA SER A 27 -14.87 2.26 -9.54
C SER A 27 -13.43 1.84 -9.85
N LEU A 28 -12.66 2.70 -10.51
CA LEU A 28 -11.28 2.43 -10.90
C LEU A 28 -10.46 1.96 -9.70
N LEU A 29 -10.47 2.69 -8.59
CA LEU A 29 -9.73 2.32 -7.38
C LEU A 29 -10.14 0.92 -6.86
N ASN A 30 -11.44 0.63 -6.81
CA ASN A 30 -11.94 -0.64 -6.28
C ASN A 30 -11.70 -1.86 -7.18
N ASP A 31 -11.65 -1.63 -8.49
CA ASP A 31 -11.46 -2.66 -9.51
C ASP A 31 -9.96 -2.93 -9.77
N THR A 32 -9.08 -2.02 -9.33
CA THR A 32 -7.62 -2.10 -9.52
C THR A 32 -6.88 -2.35 -8.21
N VAL A 33 -6.23 -1.34 -7.63
CA VAL A 33 -5.47 -1.44 -6.37
C VAL A 33 -6.35 -1.95 -5.22
N GLY A 34 -7.65 -1.65 -5.22
CA GLY A 34 -8.63 -2.09 -4.24
C GLY A 34 -9.28 -3.44 -4.56
N LYS A 35 -8.79 -4.19 -5.56
CA LYS A 35 -9.40 -5.43 -6.06
C LYS A 35 -9.68 -6.46 -4.97
N HIS A 36 -8.82 -6.55 -3.95
CA HIS A 36 -8.93 -7.54 -2.88
C HIS A 36 -9.58 -7.01 -1.59
N LEU A 37 -9.98 -5.74 -1.55
CA LEU A 37 -10.69 -5.19 -0.39
C LEU A 37 -12.04 -5.89 -0.14
N PRO A 38 -12.44 -6.04 1.14
CA PRO A 38 -13.78 -6.47 1.50
C PRO A 38 -14.85 -5.57 0.86
N ARG A 39 -15.99 -6.17 0.47
CA ARG A 39 -17.09 -5.46 -0.20
C ARG A 39 -17.53 -4.18 0.54
N LEU A 40 -17.57 -4.22 1.87
CA LEU A 40 -17.95 -3.05 2.66
C LEU A 40 -16.92 -1.91 2.55
N PHE A 41 -15.62 -2.23 2.54
CA PHE A 41 -14.56 -1.26 2.31
C PHE A 41 -14.64 -0.67 0.91
N LYS A 42 -14.88 -1.50 -0.12
CA LYS A 42 -15.11 -1.00 -1.48
C LYS A 42 -16.29 -0.01 -1.55
N LEU A 43 -17.38 -0.29 -0.84
CA LEU A 43 -18.53 0.62 -0.78
C LEU A 43 -18.17 1.95 -0.11
N TYR A 44 -17.42 1.93 0.99
CA TYR A 44 -16.98 3.15 1.66
C TYR A 44 -16.00 3.94 0.81
N ASN A 45 -15.02 3.29 0.18
CA ASN A 45 -14.09 3.91 -0.76
C ASN A 45 -14.84 4.59 -1.91
N TYR A 46 -15.81 3.89 -2.51
CA TYR A 46 -16.61 4.45 -3.60
C TYR A 46 -17.39 5.69 -3.14
N LYS A 47 -18.10 5.61 -2.00
CA LYS A 47 -18.87 6.73 -1.45
C LYS A 47 -17.98 7.92 -1.08
N HIS A 48 -16.83 7.66 -0.49
CA HIS A 48 -15.86 8.67 -0.12
C HIS A 48 -15.35 9.40 -1.36
N LEU A 49 -14.83 8.65 -2.34
CA LEU A 49 -14.27 9.23 -3.56
C LEU A 49 -15.31 10.09 -4.29
N ILE A 50 -16.52 9.59 -4.54
CA ILE A 50 -17.54 10.40 -5.25
C ILE A 50 -18.02 11.62 -4.46
N GLY A 51 -17.81 11.64 -3.14
CA GLY A 51 -18.22 12.71 -2.22
C GLY A 51 -17.17 13.81 -2.03
N LEU A 52 -15.96 13.64 -2.58
CA LEU A 52 -14.88 14.62 -2.45
C LEU A 52 -15.24 15.98 -3.10
N ALA A 53 -14.74 17.04 -2.48
CA ALA A 53 -14.74 18.39 -3.01
C ALA A 53 -13.73 18.52 -4.17
N GLU A 54 -13.95 19.50 -5.05
CA GLU A 54 -13.10 19.68 -6.25
C GLU A 54 -11.61 19.88 -5.93
N HIS A 55 -11.29 20.56 -4.82
CA HIS A 55 -9.90 20.77 -4.42
C HIS A 55 -9.22 19.47 -3.96
N GLU A 56 -9.97 18.51 -3.40
CA GLU A 56 -9.45 17.20 -3.01
C GLU A 56 -9.14 16.36 -4.26
N TYR A 57 -9.97 16.45 -5.31
CA TYR A 57 -9.64 15.89 -6.62
C TYR A 57 -8.39 16.52 -7.23
N GLY A 58 -8.20 17.83 -7.06
CA GLY A 58 -6.95 18.51 -7.44
C GLY A 58 -5.72 17.96 -6.72
N GLN A 59 -5.86 17.58 -5.43
CA GLN A 59 -4.77 16.93 -4.69
C GLN A 59 -4.47 15.52 -5.22
N ILE A 60 -5.49 14.76 -5.58
CA ILE A 60 -5.32 13.42 -6.19
C ILE A 60 -4.56 13.56 -7.52
N ASP A 61 -4.98 14.47 -8.40
CA ASP A 61 -4.33 14.70 -9.70
C ASP A 61 -2.87 15.16 -9.54
N PHE A 62 -2.61 16.05 -8.59
CA PHE A 62 -1.26 16.48 -8.25
C PHE A 62 -0.41 15.30 -7.78
N HIS A 63 -0.94 14.46 -6.88
CA HIS A 63 -0.21 13.29 -6.36
C HIS A 63 0.09 12.27 -7.47
N ILE A 64 -0.86 11.99 -8.35
CA ILE A 64 -0.66 11.11 -9.50
C ILE A 64 0.42 11.66 -10.44
N SER A 65 0.40 12.97 -10.69
CA SER A 65 1.43 13.64 -11.50
C SER A 65 2.81 13.52 -10.86
N GLN A 66 2.92 13.56 -9.53
CA GLN A 66 4.17 13.28 -8.83
C GLN A 66 4.63 11.83 -9.08
N ILE A 67 3.76 10.83 -8.92
CA ILE A 67 4.08 9.42 -9.17
C ILE A 67 4.58 9.21 -10.61
N ARG A 68 3.96 9.88 -11.59
CA ARG A 68 4.35 9.80 -13.00
C ARG A 68 5.70 10.46 -13.30
N THR A 69 6.02 11.54 -12.59
CA THR A 69 7.29 12.28 -12.75
C THR A 69 8.45 11.64 -11.98
N LEU A 70 8.21 10.54 -11.24
CA LEU A 70 9.25 9.74 -10.61
C LEU A 70 10.09 9.02 -11.69
N SER A 71 11.03 9.75 -12.28
CA SER A 71 12.01 9.19 -13.21
C SER A 71 13.03 8.32 -12.48
N ALA A 72 13.44 7.22 -13.11
CA ALA A 72 14.38 6.27 -12.52
C ALA A 72 15.72 6.91 -12.14
N SER A 73 16.21 7.89 -12.92
CA SER A 73 17.51 8.53 -12.71
C SER A 73 17.58 9.36 -11.42
N ASN A 74 16.52 10.09 -11.06
CA ASN A 74 16.50 10.94 -9.87
C ASN A 74 16.39 10.14 -8.56
N TYR A 75 16.03 8.85 -8.63
CA TYR A 75 15.78 8.02 -7.46
C TYR A 75 16.95 7.16 -7.04
N VAL A 76 17.76 6.68 -7.99
CA VAL A 76 18.93 5.83 -7.65
C VAL A 76 19.83 6.54 -6.65
N GLU A 77 20.14 7.81 -6.90
CA GLU A 77 20.94 8.61 -5.99
C GLU A 77 20.25 8.78 -4.62
N ARG A 78 18.96 9.12 -4.60
CA ARG A 78 18.19 9.31 -3.36
C ARG A 78 18.08 8.04 -2.53
N PHE A 79 17.73 6.90 -3.13
CA PHE A 79 17.65 5.62 -2.43
C PHE A 79 19.03 5.17 -1.92
N SER A 80 20.08 5.37 -2.71
CA SER A 80 21.46 5.07 -2.28
C SER A 80 21.94 5.89 -1.09
N SER A 81 21.32 7.05 -0.85
CA SER A 81 21.61 7.91 0.31
C SER A 81 20.95 7.43 1.61
N ILE A 82 19.99 6.51 1.56
CA ILE A 82 19.34 5.96 2.75
C ILE A 82 20.31 5.05 3.52
N LYS A 83 20.70 5.45 4.74
CA LYS A 83 21.70 4.73 5.57
C LYS A 83 21.11 3.98 6.77
N ILE A 84 19.80 4.07 6.97
CA ILE A 84 19.06 3.39 8.04
C ILE A 84 18.43 2.09 7.52
N PRO A 85 18.10 1.13 8.40
CA PRO A 85 17.31 -0.04 8.03
C PRO A 85 15.96 0.36 7.41
N VAL A 86 15.55 -0.32 6.35
CA VAL A 86 14.25 -0.15 5.69
C VAL A 86 13.59 -1.51 5.54
N LEU A 87 12.33 -1.63 5.95
CA LEU A 87 11.51 -2.81 5.72
C LEU A 87 10.45 -2.49 4.66
N PHE A 88 10.38 -3.34 3.64
CA PHE A 88 9.28 -3.38 2.67
C PHE A 88 8.32 -4.50 3.07
N ILE A 89 7.03 -4.19 3.13
CA ILE A 89 5.95 -5.16 3.35
C ILE A 89 5.01 -5.08 2.14
N ASN A 90 4.85 -6.18 1.43
CA ASN A 90 4.05 -6.24 0.20
C ASN A 90 3.04 -7.38 0.28
N GLY A 91 1.88 -7.22 -0.36
CA GLY A 91 0.91 -8.29 -0.51
C GLY A 91 1.34 -9.25 -1.61
N GLU A 92 1.15 -10.55 -1.39
CA GLU A 92 1.43 -11.60 -2.38
C GLU A 92 0.69 -11.42 -3.72
N LYS A 93 -0.52 -10.84 -3.68
CA LYS A 93 -1.40 -10.65 -4.85
C LYS A 93 -1.33 -9.24 -5.43
N ASP A 94 -0.43 -8.40 -4.95
CA ASP A 94 -0.35 -7.02 -5.44
C ASP A 94 0.27 -6.96 -6.85
N GLU A 95 -0.55 -6.61 -7.83
CA GLU A 95 -0.17 -6.47 -9.24
C GLU A 95 0.42 -5.08 -9.56
N TYR A 96 0.20 -4.08 -8.69
CA TYR A 96 0.54 -2.67 -8.92
C TYR A 96 1.84 -2.27 -8.23
N THR A 97 2.14 -2.87 -7.08
CA THR A 97 3.45 -2.79 -6.40
C THR A 97 3.93 -4.19 -6.00
N THR A 98 4.36 -4.94 -7.01
CA THR A 98 4.72 -6.36 -6.87
C THR A 98 5.86 -6.60 -5.88
N VAL A 99 5.94 -7.81 -5.35
CA VAL A 99 7.05 -8.26 -4.50
C VAL A 99 8.39 -8.15 -5.25
N GLU A 100 8.39 -8.47 -6.54
CA GLU A 100 9.55 -8.39 -7.41
C GLU A 100 10.01 -6.93 -7.59
N ASP A 101 9.06 -6.03 -7.82
CA ASP A 101 9.33 -4.60 -7.92
C ASP A 101 9.92 -4.04 -6.63
N ALA A 102 9.36 -4.44 -5.47
CA ALA A 102 9.88 -4.05 -4.17
C ALA A 102 11.32 -4.57 -3.98
N ARG A 103 11.59 -5.82 -4.30
CA ARG A 103 12.93 -6.42 -4.15
C ARG A 103 14.00 -5.72 -4.98
N MET A 104 13.65 -5.10 -6.11
CA MET A 104 14.60 -4.29 -6.88
C MET A 104 15.20 -3.13 -6.07
N PHE A 105 14.52 -2.63 -5.02
CA PHE A 105 15.08 -1.60 -4.15
C PHE A 105 16.31 -2.04 -3.36
N SER A 106 16.55 -3.35 -3.22
CA SER A 106 17.78 -3.86 -2.61
C SER A 106 19.04 -3.49 -3.39
N ASN A 107 18.91 -3.20 -4.70
CA ASN A 107 20.00 -2.69 -5.52
C ASN A 107 20.42 -1.26 -5.14
N TYR A 108 19.58 -0.54 -4.39
CA TYR A 108 19.79 0.88 -4.07
C TYR A 108 19.86 1.13 -2.56
N ILE A 109 19.07 0.43 -1.76
CA ILE A 109 19.02 0.60 -0.30
C ILE A 109 19.77 -0.56 0.35
N ALA A 110 21.01 -0.32 0.77
CA ALA A 110 21.89 -1.36 1.29
C ALA A 110 21.33 -2.11 2.51
N LYS A 111 20.52 -1.45 3.35
CA LYS A 111 19.93 -2.03 4.57
C LYS A 111 18.43 -2.31 4.39
N SER A 112 18.02 -2.82 3.23
CA SER A 112 16.62 -3.21 2.99
C SER A 112 16.33 -4.64 3.43
N SER A 113 15.17 -4.86 4.03
CA SER A 113 14.55 -6.17 4.27
C SER A 113 13.15 -6.22 3.63
N PHE A 114 12.66 -7.44 3.38
CA PHE A 114 11.41 -7.66 2.65
C PHE A 114 10.54 -8.69 3.39
N ASN A 115 9.24 -8.42 3.44
CA ASN A 115 8.25 -9.33 3.95
C ASN A 115 7.06 -9.38 2.99
N VAL A 116 6.54 -10.60 2.77
CA VAL A 116 5.36 -10.82 1.93
C VAL A 116 4.22 -11.25 2.83
N VAL A 117 3.07 -10.60 2.68
CA VAL A 117 1.83 -10.94 3.36
C VAL A 117 1.04 -11.92 2.48
N PRO A 118 0.84 -13.18 2.93
CA PRO A 118 0.13 -14.18 2.13
C PRO A 118 -1.32 -13.78 1.84
N ASP A 119 -1.86 -14.25 0.72
CA ASP A 119 -3.28 -14.11 0.34
C ASP A 119 -3.79 -12.65 0.22
N THR A 120 -2.88 -11.67 0.21
CA THR A 120 -3.17 -10.24 0.38
C THR A 120 -2.70 -9.44 -0.83
N GLY A 121 -3.47 -8.44 -1.25
CA GLY A 121 -3.17 -7.48 -2.30
C GLY A 121 -2.58 -6.17 -1.78
N HIS A 122 -2.92 -5.07 -2.45
CA HIS A 122 -2.27 -3.77 -2.28
C HIS A 122 -2.52 -3.11 -0.91
N PHE A 123 -3.73 -3.25 -0.35
CA PHE A 123 -4.15 -2.50 0.84
C PHE A 123 -3.83 -3.20 2.17
N LEU A 124 -2.99 -4.26 2.14
CA LEU A 124 -2.44 -4.94 3.30
C LEU A 124 -3.46 -5.16 4.44
N ASP A 125 -3.33 -4.38 5.51
CA ASP A 125 -4.09 -4.49 6.75
C ASP A 125 -5.60 -4.24 6.61
N LEU A 126 -6.02 -3.61 5.51
CA LEU A 126 -7.43 -3.37 5.23
C LEU A 126 -8.13 -4.55 4.55
N GLU A 127 -7.38 -5.53 4.04
CA GLU A 127 -7.95 -6.60 3.22
C GLU A 127 -8.47 -7.78 4.04
N SER A 128 -7.79 -8.11 5.15
CA SER A 128 -8.26 -9.14 6.07
C SER A 128 -7.65 -8.98 7.47
N LYS A 129 -8.31 -9.60 8.46
CA LYS A 129 -7.77 -9.65 9.83
C LYS A 129 -6.41 -10.37 9.90
N ALA A 130 -6.22 -11.40 9.07
CA ALA A 130 -4.94 -12.11 8.99
C ALA A 130 -3.84 -11.20 8.43
N ALA A 131 -4.13 -10.47 7.35
CA ALA A 131 -3.22 -9.52 6.74
C ALA A 131 -2.83 -8.39 7.70
N TRP A 132 -3.80 -7.87 8.47
CA TRP A 132 -3.55 -6.89 9.51
C TRP A 132 -2.60 -7.41 10.59
N HIS A 133 -2.90 -8.57 11.18
CA HIS A 133 -2.05 -9.15 12.24
C HIS A 133 -0.64 -9.43 11.73
N HIS A 134 -0.50 -9.94 10.50
CA HIS A 134 0.79 -10.21 9.90
C HIS A 134 1.59 -8.93 9.65
N SER A 135 0.97 -7.90 9.06
CA SER A 135 1.61 -6.60 8.80
C SER A 135 2.00 -5.90 10.09
N GLN A 136 1.11 -5.91 11.09
CA GLN A 136 1.36 -5.34 12.41
C GLN A 136 2.54 -6.02 13.10
N LYS A 137 2.51 -7.36 13.20
CA LYS A 137 3.59 -8.11 13.84
C LYS A 137 4.93 -7.82 13.14
N THR A 138 4.94 -7.87 11.82
CA THR A 138 6.16 -7.64 11.02
C THR A 138 6.72 -6.23 11.27
N ALA A 139 5.87 -5.20 11.24
CA ALA A 139 6.28 -3.82 11.49
C ALA A 139 6.80 -3.61 12.93
N LEU A 140 6.09 -4.11 13.94
CA LEU A 140 6.49 -3.98 15.34
C LEU A 140 7.78 -4.74 15.65
N SER A 141 7.95 -5.94 15.06
CA SER A 141 9.18 -6.72 15.19
C SER A 141 10.39 -5.96 14.61
N PHE A 142 10.22 -5.36 13.43
CA PHE A 142 11.25 -4.55 12.81
C PHE A 142 11.61 -3.29 13.60
N LEU A 143 10.63 -2.66 14.25
CA LEU A 143 10.85 -1.50 15.13
C LEU A 143 11.44 -1.89 16.50
N GLY A 144 11.65 -3.18 16.77
CA GLY A 144 12.15 -3.67 18.06
C GLY A 144 11.13 -3.57 19.20
N THR A 145 9.85 -3.43 18.87
CA THR A 145 8.75 -3.25 19.82
C THR A 145 7.91 -4.52 19.98
N GLU A 146 8.50 -5.71 19.80
CA GLU A 146 7.83 -6.95 20.22
C GLU A 146 7.48 -6.77 21.69
N ALA A 147 6.18 -6.63 21.95
CA ALA A 147 5.65 -6.58 23.29
C ALA A 147 6.19 -7.81 24.01
N SER A 148 6.87 -7.59 25.14
CA SER A 148 7.00 -8.60 26.18
C SER A 148 5.69 -9.38 26.23
N GLN A 149 5.72 -10.67 25.92
CA GLN A 149 4.57 -11.54 26.13
C GLN A 149 4.17 -11.39 27.59
N GLN A 150 3.18 -10.54 27.86
CA GLN A 150 2.57 -10.46 29.16
C GLN A 150 1.73 -11.72 29.23
N VAL A 151 2.36 -12.79 29.74
CA VAL A 151 1.69 -14.01 30.15
C VAL A 151 0.68 -13.55 31.21
N TRP A 152 -0.58 -13.45 30.82
CA TRP A 152 -1.66 -13.28 31.78
C TRP A 152 -1.56 -14.44 32.76
N PRO A 153 -1.46 -14.21 34.08
CA PRO A 153 -1.45 -15.31 35.03
C PRO A 153 -2.75 -16.09 34.82
N SER A 154 -2.62 -17.39 34.60
CA SER A 154 -3.76 -18.31 34.59
C SER A 154 -4.50 -18.12 35.90
N VAL A 155 -5.78 -17.77 35.82
CA VAL A 155 -6.67 -17.79 36.99
C VAL A 155 -6.79 -19.25 37.41
N THR A 156 -5.99 -19.65 38.39
CA THR A 156 -6.22 -20.90 39.12
C THR A 156 -7.58 -20.76 39.77
N ALA A 157 -8.53 -21.58 39.32
CA ALA A 157 -9.84 -21.69 39.95
C ALA A 157 -9.64 -21.99 41.44
N MET A 158 -10.09 -21.06 42.29
CA MET A 158 -10.24 -21.30 43.72
C MET A 158 -11.38 -22.32 43.88
N ALA A 159 -11.02 -23.48 44.42
CA ALA A 159 -11.95 -24.49 44.92
C ALA A 159 -12.63 -24.03 46.21
#